data_AF-A0A8T5FAJ4-F1
#
_entry.id   AF-A0A8T5FAJ4-F1
#
_cell.length_a   1.000
_cell.length_b   1.000
_cell.length_c   1.000
_cell.angle_alpha   90.00
_cell.angle_beta   90.00
_cell.angle_gamma   90.00
#
_symmetry.space_group_name_H-M   'P 1'
#
loop_
_entity.id
_entity.type
_entity.pdbx_description
1 polymer ?
#
loop_
_entity_poly.entity_id
_entity_poly.type
_entity_poly.pdbx_seq_one_letter_code
_entity_poly.pdbx_strand_id
1 'polypeptide(L)'
;MSYLGSRITREEFIKTRGAETTQSNARVALNMFDHFCQGTYDKTGDQVVLDLELICKQDGNYDRVFKLVNSFIMWLAQDHPELRINMCNKIMSISKHHPSTIIRYVSSIRQFLEEFGQIEFSERRYKRLVKLPKIIDQELEPFRAKQIREFVDTASRKRKSTIKKEFNLDYPELGGRLLVQIWD
;
A
#
# COMPACT_ATOMS: atom_id res chain seq x y z
N MET A 1 -28.78 -0.11 27.86
CA MET A 1 -27.85 0.42 26.84
C MET A 1 -26.61 0.91 27.56
N SER A 2 -25.46 0.31 27.28
CA SER A 2 -24.18 0.75 27.86
C SER A 2 -23.76 2.06 27.19
N TYR A 3 -23.53 3.11 27.99
CA TYR A 3 -23.03 4.42 27.55
C TYR A 3 -21.51 4.44 27.35
N LEU A 4 -20.82 3.31 27.59
CA LEU A 4 -19.38 3.18 27.45
C LEU A 4 -19.07 2.72 26.03
N GLY A 5 -18.47 3.62 25.24
CA GLY A 5 -18.19 3.44 23.82
C GLY A 5 -17.54 2.09 23.54
N SER A 6 -18.24 1.25 22.79
CA SER A 6 -17.71 -0.01 22.29
C SER A 6 -16.52 0.30 21.38
N ARG A 7 -15.35 -0.29 21.68
CA ARG A 7 -14.22 -0.31 20.75
C ARG A 7 -14.70 -0.85 19.40
N ILE A 8 -14.30 -0.19 18.32
CA ILE A 8 -14.63 -0.68 16.98
C ILE A 8 -13.95 -2.03 16.77
N THR A 9 -14.63 -2.95 16.12
CA THR A 9 -14.05 -4.22 15.68
C THR A 9 -13.20 -4.00 14.42
N ARG A 10 -12.34 -4.97 14.10
CA ARG A 10 -11.55 -4.96 12.86
C ARG A 10 -12.42 -4.87 11.60
N GLU A 11 -13.55 -5.57 11.57
CA GLU A 11 -14.49 -5.52 10.45
C GLU A 11 -15.22 -4.18 10.36
N GLU A 12 -15.54 -3.55 11.49
CA GLU A 12 -16.10 -2.19 11.51
C GLU A 12 -15.05 -1.18 10.99
N PHE A 13 -13.81 -1.28 11.46
CA PHE A 13 -12.70 -0.49 10.93
C PHE A 13 -12.60 -0.61 9.40
N ILE A 14 -12.62 -1.82 8.86
CA ILE A 14 -12.56 -2.04 7.41
C ILE A 14 -13.77 -1.40 6.70
N LYS A 15 -14.99 -1.64 7.20
CA LYS A 15 -16.23 -1.12 6.59
C LYS A 15 -16.28 0.41 6.56
N THR A 16 -15.68 1.09 7.54
CA THR A 16 -15.64 2.57 7.58
C THR A 16 -14.73 3.19 6.53
N ARG A 17 -13.89 2.42 5.81
CA ARG A 17 -12.98 2.96 4.77
C ARG A 17 -13.67 3.37 3.46
N GLY A 18 -15.00 3.26 3.39
CA GLY A 18 -15.79 3.72 2.25
C GLY A 18 -15.76 2.73 1.07
N ALA A 19 -15.13 3.12 -0.04
CA ALA A 19 -15.15 2.35 -1.28
C ALA A 19 -14.56 0.94 -1.12
N GLU A 20 -15.13 -0.04 -1.83
CA GLU A 20 -14.74 -1.46 -1.75
C GLU A 20 -13.24 -1.68 -2.02
N THR A 21 -12.67 -0.92 -2.95
CA THR A 21 -11.22 -0.95 -3.25
C THR A 21 -10.38 -0.52 -2.04
N THR A 22 -10.80 0.51 -1.32
CA THR A 22 -10.14 0.98 -0.08
C THR A 22 -10.29 -0.04 1.03
N GLN A 23 -11.47 -0.65 1.17
CA GLN A 23 -11.69 -1.73 2.15
C GLN A 23 -10.81 -2.94 1.86
N SER A 24 -10.71 -3.34 0.59
CA SER A 24 -9.83 -4.42 0.13
C SER A 24 -8.36 -4.12 0.44
N ASN A 25 -7.91 -2.89 0.16
CA ASN A 25 -6.55 -2.46 0.51
C ASN A 25 -6.29 -2.51 2.02
N ALA A 26 -7.25 -2.09 2.84
CA ALA A 26 -7.15 -2.17 4.30
C ALA A 26 -7.05 -3.62 4.78
N ARG A 27 -7.87 -4.54 4.22
CA ARG A 27 -7.78 -5.98 4.52
C ARG A 27 -6.40 -6.54 4.20
N VAL A 28 -5.86 -6.23 3.03
CA VAL A 28 -4.53 -6.73 2.64
C VAL A 28 -3.45 -6.18 3.56
N ALA A 29 -3.49 -4.88 3.87
CA ALA A 29 -2.53 -4.26 4.80
C ALA A 29 -2.57 -4.93 6.18
N LEU A 30 -3.77 -5.17 6.71
CA LEU A 30 -3.99 -5.81 8.00
C LEU A 30 -3.55 -7.29 8.00
N ASN A 31 -3.77 -8.03 6.90
CA ASN A 31 -3.28 -9.40 6.76
C ASN A 31 -1.75 -9.46 6.70
N MET A 32 -1.10 -8.52 6.00
CA MET A 32 0.37 -8.42 6.02
C MET A 32 0.89 -8.12 7.41
N PHE A 33 0.19 -7.26 8.15
CA PHE A 33 0.54 -6.94 9.52
C PHE A 33 0.37 -8.14 10.45
N ASP A 34 -0.67 -8.96 10.29
CA ASP A 34 -0.81 -10.22 11.03
C ASP A 34 0.33 -11.18 10.74
N HIS A 35 0.77 -11.33 9.48
CA HIS A 35 1.91 -12.18 9.15
C HIS A 35 3.20 -11.72 9.83
N PHE A 36 3.43 -10.40 9.81
CA PHE A 36 4.55 -9.80 10.54
C PHE A 36 4.45 -10.06 12.06
N CYS A 37 3.28 -9.83 12.65
CA CYS A 37 3.06 -10.02 14.08
C CYS A 37 3.19 -11.49 14.50
N GLN A 38 2.68 -12.42 13.69
CA GLN A 38 2.81 -13.84 13.95
C GLN A 38 4.29 -14.27 13.89
N GLY A 39 5.04 -13.83 12.88
CA GLY A 39 6.45 -14.18 12.74
C GLY A 39 7.36 -13.58 13.81
N THR A 40 6.99 -12.41 14.37
CA THR A 40 7.85 -11.66 15.30
C THR A 40 7.46 -11.87 16.77
N TYR A 41 6.16 -12.03 17.05
CA TYR A 41 5.61 -12.03 18.40
C TYR A 41 4.73 -13.25 18.71
N ASP A 42 4.53 -14.16 17.76
CA ASP A 42 3.63 -15.31 17.86
C ASP A 42 2.19 -14.94 18.26
N LYS A 43 1.74 -13.77 17.79
CA LYS A 43 0.44 -13.17 18.11
C LYS A 43 -0.22 -12.60 16.87
N THR A 44 -1.54 -12.50 16.90
CA THR A 44 -2.28 -11.78 15.86
C THR A 44 -2.01 -10.28 15.95
N GLY A 45 -2.20 -9.54 14.84
CA GLY A 45 -2.04 -8.09 14.83
C GLY A 45 -2.95 -7.41 15.85
N ASP A 46 -4.19 -7.89 15.99
CA ASP A 46 -5.15 -7.37 16.97
C ASP A 46 -4.59 -7.51 18.40
N GLN A 47 -4.09 -8.69 18.78
CA GLN A 47 -3.51 -8.93 20.11
C GLN A 47 -2.31 -8.02 20.38
N VAL A 48 -1.41 -7.86 19.41
CA VAL A 48 -0.25 -6.97 19.54
C VAL A 48 -0.69 -5.51 19.75
N VAL A 49 -1.73 -5.06 19.05
CA VAL A 49 -2.26 -3.70 19.22
C VAL A 49 -2.89 -3.51 20.60
N LEU A 50 -3.62 -4.50 21.12
CA LEU A 50 -4.20 -4.43 22.46
C LEU A 50 -3.14 -4.46 23.58
N ASP A 51 -2.11 -5.28 23.41
CA ASP A 51 -0.98 -5.30 24.34
C ASP A 51 -0.25 -3.95 24.34
N LEU A 52 -0.05 -3.36 23.16
CA LEU A 52 0.55 -2.04 23.02
C LEU A 52 -0.27 -0.95 23.69
N GLU A 53 -1.59 -0.95 23.51
CA GLU A 53 -2.49 -0.01 24.18
C GLU A 53 -2.31 -0.07 25.70
N LEU A 54 -2.33 -1.27 26.28
CA LEU A 54 -2.23 -1.48 27.72
C LEU A 54 -0.88 -0.96 28.26
N ILE A 55 0.21 -1.26 27.57
CA ILE A 55 1.55 -0.78 27.94
C ILE A 55 1.66 0.75 27.78
N CYS A 56 1.11 1.31 26.70
CA CYS A 56 1.15 2.76 26.48
C CYS A 56 0.33 3.52 27.52
N LYS A 57 -0.79 2.97 27.98
CA LYS A 57 -1.60 3.54 29.07
C LYS A 57 -0.88 3.50 30.42
N GLN A 58 -0.07 2.47 30.67
CA GLN A 58 0.71 2.35 31.90
C GLN A 58 1.89 3.33 31.94
N ASP A 59 2.69 3.38 30.87
CA ASP A 59 3.95 4.12 30.87
C ASP A 59 3.81 5.57 30.34
N GLY A 60 2.70 5.89 29.65
CA GLY A 60 2.53 7.15 28.92
C GLY A 60 3.49 7.31 27.73
N ASN A 61 4.26 6.27 27.38
CA ASN A 61 5.29 6.32 26.34
C ASN A 61 4.90 5.54 25.08
N TYR A 62 4.65 6.30 24.01
CA TYR A 62 4.25 5.79 22.69
C TYR A 62 5.42 5.43 21.77
N ASP A 63 6.68 5.54 22.21
CA ASP A 63 7.84 5.22 21.35
C ASP A 63 7.85 3.77 20.86
N ARG A 64 7.23 2.86 21.62
CA ARG A 64 7.07 1.45 21.24
C ARG A 64 6.21 1.29 19.99
N VAL A 65 5.20 2.14 19.82
CA VAL A 65 4.33 2.14 18.63
C VAL A 65 5.16 2.50 17.40
N PHE A 66 6.00 3.53 17.47
CA PHE A 66 6.85 3.92 16.35
C PHE A 66 7.91 2.86 16.04
N LYS A 67 8.46 2.19 17.06
CA LYS A 67 9.38 1.05 16.87
C LYS A 67 8.68 -0.12 16.17
N LEU A 68 7.45 -0.45 16.56
CA LEU A 68 6.66 -1.49 15.90
C LEU A 68 6.43 -1.14 14.42
N VAL A 69 5.96 0.08 14.13
CA VAL A 69 5.69 0.52 12.76
C VAL A 69 6.96 0.52 11.91
N ASN A 70 8.10 0.99 12.45
CA ASN A 70 9.38 0.92 11.73
C ASN A 70 9.84 -0.52 11.48
N SER A 71 9.64 -1.42 12.45
CA SER A 71 9.96 -2.84 12.28
C SER A 71 9.11 -3.46 11.19
N PHE A 72 7.81 -3.12 11.14
CA PHE A 72 6.91 -3.54 10.07
C PHE A 72 7.32 -2.98 8.70
N ILE A 73 7.75 -1.72 8.62
CA ILE A 73 8.28 -1.12 7.37
C ILE A 73 9.52 -1.89 6.89
N MET A 74 10.44 -2.20 7.80
CA MET A 74 11.66 -2.95 7.46
C MET A 74 11.33 -4.36 7.00
N TRP A 75 10.35 -5.00 7.63
CA TRP A 75 9.85 -6.31 7.23
C TRP A 75 9.25 -6.26 5.81
N LEU A 76 8.36 -5.31 5.50
CA LEU A 76 7.79 -5.16 4.15
C LEU A 76 8.84 -4.89 3.04
N ALA A 77 10.00 -4.37 3.41
CA ALA A 77 11.11 -4.11 2.50
C ALA A 77 11.98 -5.35 2.20
N GLN A 78 11.70 -6.49 2.84
CA GLN A 78 12.39 -7.77 2.65
C GLN A 78 11.57 -8.73 1.80
N ASP A 79 12.25 -9.68 1.17
CA ASP A 79 11.61 -10.82 0.51
C ASP A 79 11.28 -11.88 1.57
N HIS A 80 10.07 -12.43 1.50
CA HIS A 80 9.56 -13.46 2.42
C HIS A 80 9.17 -14.72 1.62
N PRO A 81 10.16 -15.52 1.15
CA PRO A 81 9.90 -16.75 0.40
C PRO A 81 9.17 -17.83 1.21
N GLU A 82 9.25 -17.76 2.53
CA GLU A 82 8.56 -18.63 3.48
C GLU A 82 7.05 -18.40 3.50
N LEU A 83 6.60 -17.18 3.18
CA LEU A 83 5.18 -16.83 3.17
C LEU A 83 4.56 -17.13 1.81
N ARG A 84 3.50 -17.92 1.84
CA ARG A 84 2.78 -18.40 0.66
C ARG A 84 1.39 -17.79 0.63
N ILE A 85 1.18 -16.84 -0.28
CA ILE A 85 -0.15 -16.27 -0.53
C ILE A 85 -0.78 -17.03 -1.70
N ASN A 86 -2.04 -17.44 -1.53
CA ASN A 86 -2.84 -17.92 -2.66
C ASN A 86 -3.42 -16.72 -3.42
N MET A 87 -2.86 -16.41 -4.57
CA MET A 87 -3.36 -15.38 -5.47
C MET A 87 -3.81 -16.02 -6.78
N CYS A 88 -5.10 -15.93 -7.09
CA CYS A 88 -5.69 -16.48 -8.32
C CYS A 88 -5.34 -17.96 -8.56
N ASN A 89 -5.48 -18.81 -7.53
CA ASN A 89 -5.13 -20.24 -7.55
C ASN A 89 -3.64 -20.55 -7.77
N LYS A 90 -2.75 -19.57 -7.57
CA LYS A 90 -1.30 -19.76 -7.55
C LYS A 90 -0.75 -19.41 -6.19
N ILE A 91 0.10 -20.30 -5.68
CA ILE A 91 0.89 -20.04 -4.47
C ILE A 91 2.08 -19.17 -4.90
N MET A 92 2.11 -17.93 -4.44
CA MET A 92 3.21 -17.00 -4.69
C MET A 92 3.94 -16.69 -3.38
N SER A 93 5.27 -16.58 -3.47
CA SER A 93 6.09 -16.01 -2.40
C SER A 93 5.85 -14.51 -2.30
N ILE A 94 5.90 -13.97 -1.09
CA ILE A 94 5.81 -12.52 -0.89
C ILE A 94 7.16 -11.92 -1.25
N SER A 95 7.20 -11.12 -2.32
CA SER A 95 8.38 -10.31 -2.65
C SER A 95 8.40 -9.02 -1.84
N LYS A 96 9.55 -8.36 -1.81
CA LYS A 96 9.71 -6.99 -1.31
C LYS A 96 8.66 -6.07 -1.92
N HIS A 97 8.05 -5.24 -1.08
CA HIS A 97 6.99 -4.33 -1.51
C HIS A 97 7.58 -3.05 -2.10
N HIS A 98 6.92 -2.53 -3.14
CA HIS A 98 7.25 -1.21 -3.67
C HIS A 98 7.03 -0.13 -2.60
N PRO A 99 7.87 0.93 -2.52
CA PRO A 99 7.71 2.02 -1.55
C PRO A 99 6.29 2.60 -1.46
N SER A 100 5.63 2.81 -2.61
CA SER A 100 4.25 3.30 -2.64
C SER A 100 3.25 2.36 -1.96
N THR A 101 3.47 1.05 -2.05
CA THR A 101 2.63 0.05 -1.38
C THR A 101 2.88 0.05 0.13
N ILE A 102 4.16 0.13 0.54
CA ILE A 102 4.54 0.25 1.96
C ILE A 102 3.87 1.47 2.59
N ILE A 103 3.93 2.63 1.93
CA ILE A 103 3.30 3.87 2.40
C ILE A 103 1.79 3.67 2.62
N ARG A 104 1.09 3.02 1.68
CA ARG A 104 -0.35 2.75 1.82
C ARG A 104 -0.63 1.83 3.00
N TYR A 105 0.11 0.73 3.14
CA TYR A 105 -0.08 -0.21 4.25
C TYR A 105 0.18 0.46 5.60
N VAL A 106 1.29 1.20 5.72
CA VAL A 106 1.60 1.94 6.95
C VAL A 106 0.52 2.96 7.28
N SER A 107 -0.07 3.62 6.28
CA SER A 107 -1.20 4.52 6.52
C SER A 107 -2.42 3.78 7.09
N SER A 108 -2.74 2.59 6.56
CA SER A 108 -3.84 1.77 7.09
C SER A 108 -3.55 1.26 8.51
N ILE A 109 -2.32 0.81 8.79
CA ILE A 109 -1.93 0.35 10.13
C ILE A 109 -1.93 1.49 11.14
N ARG A 110 -1.50 2.69 10.74
CA ARG A 110 -1.59 3.88 11.59
C ARG A 110 -3.05 4.15 12.00
N GLN A 111 -3.96 4.21 11.02
CA GLN A 111 -5.39 4.42 11.30
C GLN A 111 -5.96 3.29 12.17
N PHE A 112 -5.50 2.05 11.97
CA PHE A 112 -5.91 0.94 12.81
C PHE A 112 -5.44 1.08 14.26
N LEU A 113 -4.20 1.51 14.50
CA LEU A 113 -3.67 1.78 15.84
C LEU A 113 -4.44 2.90 16.55
N GLU A 114 -4.80 3.96 15.81
CA GLU A 114 -5.58 5.10 16.33
C GLU A 114 -7.03 4.68 16.64
N GLU A 115 -7.72 4.03 15.70
CA GLU A 115 -9.17 3.75 15.81
C GLU A 115 -9.49 2.45 16.55
N PHE A 116 -8.80 1.33 16.27
CA PHE A 116 -9.01 0.06 16.97
C PHE A 116 -8.24 0.02 18.28
N GLY A 117 -6.96 0.40 18.24
CA GLY A 117 -6.08 0.44 19.41
C GLY A 117 -6.37 1.57 20.39
N GLN A 118 -7.11 2.60 19.97
CA GLN A 118 -7.38 3.81 20.78
C GLN A 118 -6.07 4.44 21.27
N ILE A 119 -5.01 4.37 20.46
CA ILE A 119 -3.68 4.88 20.77
C ILE A 119 -3.52 6.26 20.12
N GLU A 120 -3.60 7.31 20.93
CA GLU A 120 -3.41 8.68 20.45
C GLU A 120 -1.95 9.12 20.58
N PHE A 121 -1.34 9.49 19.45
CA PHE A 121 0.00 10.06 19.42
C PHE A 121 0.08 11.28 18.49
N SER A 122 1.00 12.20 18.80
CA SER A 122 1.22 13.40 17.99
C SER A 122 1.70 13.05 16.58
N GLU A 123 0.99 13.56 15.56
CA GLU A 123 1.37 13.39 14.15
C GLU A 123 2.79 13.93 13.86
N ARG A 124 3.16 15.05 14.50
CA ARG A 124 4.52 15.62 14.37
C ARG A 124 5.59 14.64 14.88
N ARG A 125 5.31 13.95 16.00
CA ARG A 125 6.22 12.95 16.55
C ARG A 125 6.29 11.72 15.65
N TYR A 126 5.15 11.26 15.14
CA TYR A 126 5.06 10.14 14.19
C TYR A 126 5.90 10.39 12.94
N LYS A 127 5.69 11.53 12.25
CA LYS A 127 6.43 11.90 11.03
C LYS A 127 7.95 11.99 11.24
N ARG A 128 8.40 12.35 12.44
CA ARG A 128 9.83 12.44 12.78
C ARG A 128 10.45 11.07 13.01
N LEU A 129 9.74 10.18 13.70
CA LEU A 129 10.26 8.89 14.18
C LEU A 129 10.01 7.73 13.22
N VAL A 130 8.92 7.74 12.46
CA VAL A 130 8.61 6.72 11.46
C VAL A 130 9.30 7.07 10.14
N LYS A 131 10.13 6.15 9.63
CA LYS A 131 10.94 6.35 8.42
C LYS A 131 10.30 5.62 7.24
N LEU A 132 9.50 6.36 6.46
CA LEU A 132 8.92 5.84 5.23
C LEU A 132 9.98 5.77 4.10
N PRO A 133 9.91 4.76 3.22
CA PRO A 133 10.79 4.66 2.06
C PRO A 133 10.51 5.79 1.06
N LYS A 134 11.57 6.30 0.44
CA LYS A 134 11.43 7.30 -0.63
C LYS A 134 11.02 6.62 -1.93
N ILE A 135 10.05 7.21 -2.63
CA ILE A 135 9.74 6.85 -4.01
C ILE A 135 10.79 7.54 -4.86
N ILE A 136 11.59 6.76 -5.60
CA ILE A 136 12.55 7.29 -6.56
C ILE A 136 11.80 7.33 -7.88
N ASP A 137 11.52 8.53 -8.38
CA ASP A 137 10.94 8.70 -9.71
C ASP A 137 12.02 8.32 -10.73
N GLN A 138 11.81 7.18 -11.38
CA GLN A 138 12.66 6.76 -12.48
C GLN A 138 12.23 7.56 -13.71
N GLU A 139 13.16 8.29 -14.33
CA GLU A 139 12.92 8.87 -15.64
C GLU A 139 12.58 7.75 -16.62
N LEU A 140 11.35 7.79 -17.13
CA LEU A 140 10.88 6.81 -18.09
C LEU A 140 11.47 7.15 -19.46
N GLU A 141 12.20 6.20 -20.04
CA GLU A 141 12.65 6.35 -21.42
C GLU A 141 11.44 6.33 -22.37
N PRO A 142 11.36 7.29 -23.32
CA PRO A 142 10.30 7.29 -24.31
C PRO A 142 10.39 6.04 -25.19
N PHE A 143 9.23 5.43 -25.48
CA PHE A 143 9.16 4.28 -26.36
C PHE A 143 9.69 4.61 -27.76
N ARG A 144 10.51 3.72 -28.33
CA ARG A 144 10.94 3.83 -29.72
C ARG A 144 9.77 3.48 -30.65
N ALA A 145 9.71 4.12 -31.82
CA ALA A 145 8.64 3.89 -32.80
C ALA A 145 8.41 2.40 -33.16
N LYS A 146 9.47 1.58 -33.16
CA LYS A 146 9.37 0.11 -33.38
C LYS A 146 8.62 -0.59 -32.25
N GLN A 147 8.89 -0.23 -31.00
CA GLN A 147 8.23 -0.82 -29.83
C GLN A 147 6.75 -0.42 -29.76
N ILE A 148 6.41 0.80 -30.18
CA ILE A 148 5.02 1.25 -30.29
C ILE A 148 4.25 0.41 -31.32
N ARG A 149 4.86 0.11 -32.47
CA ARG A 149 4.24 -0.75 -33.50
C ARG A 149 4.01 -2.16 -32.97
N GLU A 150 5.01 -2.78 -32.34
CA GLU A 150 4.87 -4.12 -31.73
C GLU A 150 3.75 -4.15 -30.68
N PHE A 151 3.63 -3.09 -29.87
CA PHE A 151 2.58 -2.95 -28.87
C PHE A 151 1.19 -2.83 -29.49
N VAL A 152 1.05 -2.05 -30.57
CA VAL A 152 -0.20 -1.93 -31.34
C VAL A 152 -0.55 -3.24 -32.03
N ASP A 153 0.43 -3.98 -32.53
CA ASP A 153 0.20 -5.22 -33.27
C ASP A 153 -0.26 -6.36 -32.35
N THR A 154 0.23 -6.39 -31.12
CA THR A 154 -0.17 -7.37 -30.08
C THR A 154 -1.44 -7.00 -29.31
N ALA A 155 -1.87 -5.73 -29.35
CA ALA A 155 -3.07 -5.29 -28.64
C ALA A 155 -4.38 -5.88 -29.20
N SER A 156 -5.41 -6.01 -28.35
CA SER A 156 -6.74 -6.44 -28.78
C SER A 156 -7.43 -5.38 -29.65
N ARG A 157 -8.37 -5.77 -30.54
CA ARG A 157 -9.05 -4.83 -31.48
C ARG A 157 -9.62 -3.58 -30.79
N LYS A 158 -10.20 -3.71 -29.58
CA LYS A 158 -10.71 -2.57 -28.79
C LYS A 158 -9.62 -1.64 -28.27
N ARG A 159 -8.44 -2.16 -27.95
CA ARG A 159 -7.29 -1.35 -27.49
C ARG A 159 -6.52 -0.72 -28.65
N LYS A 160 -6.43 -1.41 -29.80
CA LYS A 160 -5.75 -0.90 -31.00
C LYS A 160 -6.33 0.45 -31.43
N SER A 161 -7.65 0.61 -31.44
CA SER A 161 -8.29 1.86 -31.85
C SER A 161 -8.01 3.01 -30.88
N THR A 162 -7.91 2.75 -29.57
CA THR A 162 -7.53 3.76 -28.58
C THR A 162 -6.06 4.18 -28.74
N ILE A 163 -5.15 3.21 -28.86
CA ILE A 163 -3.72 3.48 -29.00
C ILE A 163 -3.44 4.22 -30.32
N LYS A 164 -4.06 3.82 -31.43
CA LYS A 164 -3.91 4.51 -32.72
C LYS A 164 -4.36 5.97 -32.69
N LYS A 165 -5.41 6.29 -31.91
CA LYS A 165 -5.89 7.67 -31.69
C LYS A 165 -4.93 8.48 -30.83
N GLU A 166 -4.41 7.91 -29.75
CA GLU A 166 -3.48 8.59 -28.84
C GLU A 166 -2.11 8.87 -29.49
N PHE A 167 -1.68 8.00 -30.40
CA PHE A 167 -0.38 8.12 -31.08
C PHE A 167 -0.47 8.60 -32.55
N ASN A 168 -1.66 9.01 -33.03
CA ASN A 168 -1.89 9.48 -34.41
C ASN A 168 -1.32 8.56 -35.51
N LEU A 169 -1.41 7.24 -35.32
CA LEU A 169 -0.73 6.26 -36.18
C LEU A 169 -1.47 5.95 -37.49
N ASP A 170 -2.69 6.46 -37.69
CA ASP A 170 -3.52 6.17 -38.86
C ASP A 170 -3.36 7.20 -40.01
N TYR A 171 -2.57 8.28 -39.83
CA TYR A 171 -2.35 9.31 -40.85
C TYR A 171 -0.87 9.73 -40.95
N PRO A 172 -0.01 8.93 -41.62
CA PRO A 172 1.40 9.29 -41.79
C PRO A 172 1.64 10.53 -42.69
N GLU A 173 0.64 10.96 -43.46
CA GLU A 173 0.76 12.08 -44.42
C GLU A 173 0.30 13.44 -43.88
N LEU A 174 -0.37 13.48 -42.72
CA LEU A 174 -0.66 14.74 -42.02
C LEU A 174 0.39 14.91 -40.91
N GLY A 175 1.53 15.45 -41.33
CA GLY A 175 2.80 15.37 -40.61
C GLY A 175 2.79 15.85 -39.16
N GLY A 176 3.66 15.21 -38.37
CA GLY A 176 4.85 15.87 -37.80
C GLY A 176 4.67 17.09 -36.89
N ARG A 177 3.46 17.47 -36.47
CA ARG A 177 3.24 18.57 -35.52
C ARG A 177 2.09 18.24 -34.59
N LEU A 178 2.42 17.69 -33.42
CA LEU A 178 1.71 17.86 -32.13
C LEU A 178 2.13 16.72 -31.22
N LEU A 179 3.27 16.87 -30.54
CA LEU A 179 3.56 16.33 -29.19
C LEU A 179 5.01 16.67 -28.79
N VAL A 180 5.35 17.96 -28.84
CA VAL A 180 6.45 18.55 -28.05
C VAL A 180 6.00 19.94 -27.60
N GLN A 181 4.84 20.05 -26.94
CA GLN A 181 4.41 21.28 -26.24
C GLN A 181 3.36 20.94 -25.17
N ILE A 182 3.68 20.00 -24.30
CA ILE A 182 3.20 19.95 -22.92
C ILE A 182 4.43 19.48 -22.17
N TRP A 183 4.75 20.08 -21.02
CA TRP A 183 6.04 19.99 -20.29
C TRP A 183 7.08 21.04 -20.70
N ASP A 184 6.70 22.31 -20.58
CA ASP A 184 7.49 23.36 -19.92
C ASP A 184 6.66 23.90 -18.74
#